data_AF-A0ABD0KYC8-F1
#
_entry.id   AF-A0ABD0KYC8-F1
#
_cell.length_a   1.000
_cell.length_b   1.000
_cell.length_c   1.000
_cell.angle_alpha   90.00
_cell.angle_beta   90.00
_cell.angle_gamma   90.00
#
_symmetry.space_group_name_H-M   'P 1'
#
loop_
_entity.id
_entity.type
_entity.pdbx_description
1 polymer ?
#
loop_
_entity_poly.entity_id
_entity_poly.type
_entity_poly.pdbx_seq_one_letter_code
_entity_poly.pdbx_strand_id
1 'polypeptide(L)'
;MGTALRKKAKEGKLGEKRQVACAIRTIYERMSDLYLLKNKCSMQQNASEALNGTIWARCPETVFVGARRINAAVASAVSHFNQGTAHLSQVMKHLDAAPSIILAGLPR
;
A
#
# COMPACT_ATOMS: atom_id res chain seq x y z
N MET A 1 49.55 -21.91 -0.48
CA MET A 1 49.14 -20.53 -0.85
C MET A 1 47.61 -20.30 -0.96
N GLY A 2 46.76 -21.32 -1.14
CA GLY A 2 45.31 -21.13 -1.39
C GLY A 2 44.43 -20.69 -0.19
N THR A 3 44.86 -20.92 1.05
CA THR A 3 44.07 -20.61 2.26
C THR A 3 44.08 -19.12 2.63
N ALA A 4 45.21 -18.43 2.40
CA ALA A 4 45.35 -17.00 2.66
C ALA A 4 44.51 -16.13 1.71
N LEU A 5 44.41 -16.52 0.43
CA LEU A 5 43.59 -15.85 -0.58
C LEU A 5 42.09 -15.96 -0.26
N ARG A 6 41.64 -17.15 0.20
CA ARG A 6 40.26 -17.36 0.67
C ARG A 6 39.91 -16.55 1.92
N LYS A 7 40.87 -16.34 2.83
CA LYS A 7 40.68 -15.53 4.04
C LYS A 7 40.52 -14.04 3.69
N LYS A 8 41.38 -13.50 2.83
CA LYS A 8 41.27 -12.13 2.30
C LYS A 8 39.95 -11.87 1.56
N ALA A 9 39.48 -12.83 0.76
CA ALA A 9 38.19 -12.71 0.07
C ALA A 9 36.98 -12.73 1.02
N LYS A 10 37.05 -13.50 2.13
CA LYS A 10 36.02 -13.47 3.19
C LYS A 10 36.02 -12.15 3.96
N GLU A 11 37.20 -11.61 4.26
CA GLU A 11 37.34 -10.30 4.93
C GLU A 11 36.81 -9.17 4.05
N GLY A 12 37.06 -9.20 2.73
CA GLY A 12 36.47 -8.27 1.77
C GLY A 12 34.94 -8.34 1.71
N LYS A 13 34.37 -9.55 1.62
CA LYS A 13 32.90 -9.75 1.67
C LYS A 13 32.28 -9.32 3.00
N LEU A 14 33.00 -9.46 4.11
CA LEU A 14 32.54 -9.00 5.43
C LEU A 14 32.56 -7.47 5.53
N GLY A 15 33.56 -6.82 4.94
CA GLY A 15 33.64 -5.37 4.81
C GLY A 15 32.47 -4.80 3.99
N GLU A 16 32.14 -5.43 2.87
CA GLU A 16 31.00 -5.04 2.02
C GLU A 16 29.66 -5.20 2.75
N LYS A 17 29.45 -6.32 3.44
CA LYS A 17 28.26 -6.52 4.30
C LYS A 17 28.13 -5.45 5.40
N ARG A 18 29.25 -5.03 5.99
CA ARG A 18 29.26 -3.95 6.99
C ARG A 18 28.89 -2.60 6.39
N GLN A 19 29.34 -2.30 5.17
CA GLN A 19 28.95 -1.07 4.48
C GLN A 19 27.46 -1.04 4.17
N VAL A 20 26.91 -2.15 3.65
CA VAL A 20 25.47 -2.29 3.42
C VAL A 20 24.68 -2.14 4.73
N ALA A 21 25.14 -2.80 5.80
CA ALA A 21 24.50 -2.67 7.11
C ALA A 21 24.55 -1.24 7.66
N CYS A 22 25.67 -0.53 7.49
CA CYS A 22 25.77 0.88 7.85
C CYS A 22 24.78 1.76 7.06
N ALA A 23 24.69 1.56 5.74
CA ALA A 23 23.77 2.31 4.90
C ALA A 23 22.31 2.08 5.29
N ILE A 24 21.93 0.82 5.52
CA ILE A 24 20.58 0.46 5.96
C ILE A 24 20.28 1.02 7.36
N ARG A 25 21.25 0.92 8.28
CA ARG A 25 21.09 1.43 9.66
C ARG A 25 20.80 2.92 9.67
N THR A 26 21.50 3.73 8.87
CA THR A 26 21.24 5.18 8.80
C THR A 26 19.84 5.49 8.30
N ILE A 27 19.32 4.72 7.35
CA ILE A 27 17.94 4.85 6.87
C ILE A 27 16.95 4.46 7.98
N TYR A 28 17.22 3.34 8.66
CA TYR A 28 16.39 2.85 9.75
C TYR A 28 16.32 3.83 10.92
N GLU A 29 17.45 4.37 11.37
CA GLU A 29 17.53 5.35 12.46
C GLU A 29 16.76 6.62 12.10
N ARG A 30 16.89 7.10 10.86
CA ARG A 30 16.13 8.25 10.36
C ARG A 30 14.63 7.97 10.28
N MET A 31 14.21 6.77 9.85
CA MET A 31 12.80 6.39 9.75
C MET A 31 12.17 6.07 11.11
N SER A 32 12.98 5.66 12.08
CA SER A 32 12.55 5.31 13.44
C SER A 32 12.55 6.51 14.39
N ASP A 33 12.82 7.71 13.88
CA ASP A 33 12.80 8.94 14.65
C ASP A 33 11.38 9.21 15.18
N LEU A 34 11.24 9.26 16.51
CA LEU A 34 9.96 9.40 17.20
C LEU A 34 9.27 10.74 16.91
N TYR A 35 10.02 11.77 16.55
CA TYR A 35 9.47 13.07 16.16
C TYR A 35 8.90 13.02 14.74
N LEU A 36 9.58 12.35 13.80
CA LEU A 36 9.03 12.00 12.48
C LEU A 36 7.78 11.14 12.61
N LEU A 37 7.80 10.10 13.46
CA LEU A 37 6.64 9.24 13.69
C LEU A 37 5.48 10.02 14.33
N LYS A 38 5.73 10.86 15.34
CA LYS A 38 4.66 11.68 15.97
C LYS A 38 4.05 12.72 15.04
N ASN A 39 4.84 13.38 14.18
CA ASN A 39 4.36 14.47 13.32
C ASN A 39 3.97 14.03 11.90
N LYS A 40 4.35 12.83 11.43
CA LYS A 40 4.08 12.35 10.07
C LYS A 40 3.22 11.08 10.01
N CYS A 41 2.88 10.43 11.13
CA CYS A 41 2.06 9.21 11.10
C CYS A 41 0.61 9.42 10.66
N SER A 42 0.09 10.64 10.58
CA SER A 42 -1.36 10.81 10.46
C SER A 42 -1.92 10.79 9.04
N MET A 43 -1.14 10.88 7.95
CA MET A 43 -1.77 11.02 6.62
C MET A 43 -1.09 10.32 5.42
N GLN A 44 0.20 9.96 5.45
CA GLN A 44 0.87 9.67 4.16
C GLN A 44 1.99 8.61 4.15
N GLN A 45 2.20 7.84 5.22
CA GLN A 45 3.16 6.72 5.17
C GLN A 45 2.59 5.52 4.41
N ASN A 46 1.27 5.42 4.27
CA ASN A 46 0.62 4.26 3.69
C ASN A 46 -0.57 4.58 2.74
N ALA A 47 -0.47 5.64 1.95
CA ALA A 47 -1.51 5.93 0.95
C ALA A 47 -1.57 4.84 -0.13
N SER A 48 -0.41 4.29 -0.50
CA SER A 48 -0.30 3.26 -1.53
C SER A 48 -0.79 1.88 -1.06
N GLU A 49 -0.46 1.41 0.16
CA GLU A 49 -1.03 0.14 0.64
C GLU A 49 -2.49 0.30 1.06
N ALA A 50 -2.93 1.48 1.52
CA ALA A 50 -4.35 1.76 1.72
C ALA A 50 -5.13 1.70 0.41
N LEU A 51 -4.61 2.29 -0.68
CA LEU A 51 -5.22 2.20 -2.00
C LEU A 51 -5.22 0.75 -2.51
N ASN A 52 -4.10 0.03 -2.40
CA ASN A 52 -4.02 -1.38 -2.80
C ASN A 52 -5.00 -2.24 -1.99
N GLY A 53 -5.11 -2.04 -0.68
CA GLY A 53 -6.10 -2.72 0.16
C GLY A 53 -7.53 -2.45 -0.31
N THR A 54 -7.83 -1.22 -0.73
CA THR A 54 -9.16 -0.84 -1.25
C THR A 54 -9.42 -1.41 -2.65
N ILE A 55 -8.39 -1.60 -3.47
CA ILE A 55 -8.48 -2.29 -4.77
C ILE A 55 -8.75 -3.78 -4.53
N TRP A 56 -7.96 -4.43 -3.68
CA TRP A 56 -8.07 -5.86 -3.39
C TRP A 56 -9.37 -6.22 -2.67
N ALA A 57 -9.91 -5.32 -1.84
CA ALA A 57 -11.24 -5.50 -1.25
C ALA A 57 -12.36 -5.55 -2.31
N ARG A 58 -12.20 -4.84 -3.44
CA ARG A 58 -13.17 -4.87 -4.56
C ARG A 58 -12.88 -5.98 -5.58
N CYS A 59 -11.61 -6.32 -5.75
CA CYS A 59 -11.14 -7.32 -6.68
C CYS A 59 -10.09 -8.20 -5.98
N PRO A 60 -10.54 -9.24 -5.25
CA PRO A 60 -9.63 -10.14 -4.55
C PRO A 60 -8.68 -10.82 -5.54
N GLU A 61 -7.40 -10.90 -5.18
CA GLU A 61 -6.36 -11.54 -6.00
C GLU A 61 -6.64 -13.03 -6.27
N THR A 62 -7.44 -13.66 -5.40
CA THR A 62 -7.84 -15.07 -5.51
C THR A 62 -8.89 -15.32 -6.59
N VAL A 63 -9.46 -14.28 -7.21
CA VAL A 63 -10.55 -14.41 -8.19
C VAL A 63 -10.09 -13.88 -9.54
N PHE A 64 -10.07 -14.76 -10.54
CA PHE A 64 -9.83 -14.36 -11.91
C PHE A 64 -11.04 -13.61 -12.48
N VAL A 65 -10.82 -12.37 -12.92
CA VAL A 65 -11.85 -11.52 -13.51
C VAL A 65 -11.33 -10.89 -14.81
N GLY A 66 -12.24 -10.61 -15.75
CA GLY A 66 -11.88 -9.94 -17.00
C GLY A 66 -11.36 -8.51 -16.79
N ALA A 67 -10.52 -8.02 -17.71
CA ALA A 67 -9.86 -6.71 -17.62
C ALA A 67 -10.82 -5.53 -17.36
N ARG A 68 -12.04 -5.58 -17.92
CA ARG A 68 -13.07 -4.56 -17.70
C ARG A 68 -13.45 -4.42 -16.22
N ARG A 69 -13.52 -5.54 -15.49
CA ARG A 69 -13.87 -5.55 -14.06
C ARG A 69 -12.73 -5.04 -13.20
N ILE A 70 -11.50 -5.37 -13.55
CA ILE A 70 -10.29 -4.84 -12.89
C ILE A 70 -10.23 -3.31 -13.04
N ASN A 71 -10.39 -2.81 -14.27
CA ASN A 71 -10.36 -1.37 -14.54
C ASN A 71 -11.46 -0.61 -13.78
N ALA A 72 -12.67 -1.17 -13.73
CA ALA A 72 -13.76 -0.59 -12.95
C ALA A 72 -13.47 -0.59 -11.43
N ALA A 73 -12.90 -1.68 -10.90
CA ALA A 73 -12.53 -1.78 -9.49
C ALA A 73 -11.43 -0.76 -9.12
N VAL A 74 -10.41 -0.60 -9.97
CA VAL A 74 -9.34 0.38 -9.78
C VAL A 74 -9.90 1.81 -9.85
N ALA A 75 -10.69 2.14 -10.86
CA ALA A 75 -11.29 3.47 -10.99
C ALA A 75 -12.20 3.82 -9.79
N SER A 76 -13.01 2.86 -9.33
CA SER A 76 -13.84 3.02 -8.13
C SER A 76 -12.99 3.20 -6.87
N ALA A 77 -11.88 2.47 -6.74
CA ALA A 77 -10.97 2.58 -5.60
C ALA A 77 -10.24 3.90 -5.52
N VAL A 78 -9.68 4.36 -6.65
CA VAL A 78 -9.00 5.66 -6.74
C VAL A 78 -9.98 6.79 -6.42
N SER A 79 -11.19 6.72 -6.95
CA SER A 79 -12.17 7.78 -6.70
C SER A 79 -12.66 7.81 -5.25
N HIS A 80 -12.90 6.64 -4.66
CA HIS A 80 -13.24 6.53 -3.24
C HIS A 80 -12.09 6.98 -2.31
N PHE A 81 -10.85 6.70 -2.69
CA PHE A 81 -9.68 7.14 -1.93
C PHE A 81 -9.54 8.66 -1.94
N ASN A 82 -9.78 9.30 -3.09
CA ASN A 82 -9.60 10.75 -3.25
C ASN A 82 -10.79 11.59 -2.77
N GLN A 83 -12.02 11.08 -2.90
CA GLN A 83 -13.26 11.85 -2.68
C GLN A 83 -14.20 11.20 -1.64
N GLY A 84 -13.82 10.05 -1.07
CA GLY A 84 -14.65 9.33 -0.11
C GLY A 84 -15.99 8.87 -0.68
N THR A 85 -17.02 8.87 0.17
CA THR A 85 -18.38 8.44 -0.16
C THR A 85 -19.16 9.45 -1.01
N ALA A 86 -18.70 10.70 -1.10
CA ALA A 86 -19.34 11.74 -1.90
C ALA A 86 -19.37 11.35 -3.40
N HIS A 87 -18.28 10.74 -3.88
CA HIS A 87 -18.22 10.28 -5.26
C HIS A 87 -19.18 9.11 -5.53
N LEU A 88 -19.33 8.18 -4.60
CA LEU A 88 -20.29 7.08 -4.72
C LEU A 88 -21.73 7.62 -4.83
N SER A 89 -22.07 8.65 -4.05
CA SER A 89 -23.37 9.32 -4.15
C SER A 89 -23.57 9.97 -5.52
N GLN A 90 -22.53 10.61 -6.08
CA GLN A 90 -22.60 11.23 -7.39
C GLN A 90 -22.76 10.20 -8.51
N VAL A 91 -21.99 9.11 -8.47
CA VAL A 91 -22.12 8.00 -9.41
C VAL A 91 -23.52 7.37 -9.32
N MET A 92 -24.03 7.11 -8.11
CA MET A 92 -25.41 6.61 -7.92
C MET A 92 -26.47 7.54 -8.53
N LYS A 93 -26.34 8.86 -8.34
CA LYS A 93 -27.22 9.85 -8.99
C LYS A 93 -27.14 9.77 -10.52
N HIS A 94 -25.95 9.61 -11.09
CA HIS A 94 -25.79 9.48 -12.54
C HIS A 94 -26.30 8.15 -13.09
N LEU A 95 -26.35 7.10 -12.27
CA LEU A 95 -26.94 5.79 -12.61
C LEU A 95 -28.45 5.71 -12.29
N ASP A 96 -29.07 6.81 -11.88
CA ASP A 96 -30.48 6.88 -11.46
C ASP A 96 -30.84 5.85 -10.36
N ALA A 97 -29.83 5.46 -9.57
CA ALA A 97 -29.96 4.52 -8.47
C ALA A 97 -30.09 5.29 -7.16
N ALA A 98 -31.24 5.19 -6.49
CA ALA A 98 -31.45 5.86 -5.21
C ALA A 98 -30.61 5.21 -4.09
N PRO A 99 -29.85 5.99 -3.29
CA PRO A 99 -29.09 5.46 -2.16
C PRO A 99 -29.98 4.90 -1.03
N SER A 100 -31.29 5.16 -1.07
CA SER A 100 -32.28 4.74 -0.07
C SER A 100 -32.76 3.30 -0.22
N ILE A 101 -32.47 2.60 -1.32
CA ILE A 101 -33.00 1.26 -1.56
C ILE A 101 -32.36 0.17 -0.68
N ILE A 102 -31.17 0.43 -0.11
CA ILE A 102 -30.46 -0.55 0.74
C ILE A 102 -30.93 -0.51 2.21
N LEU A 103 -31.49 0.60 2.70
CA LEU A 103 -31.98 0.69 4.08
C LEU A 103 -33.40 0.12 4.28
N ALA A 104 -34.13 -0.13 3.19
CA ALA A 104 -35.52 -0.60 3.25
C ALA A 104 -35.65 -2.14 3.39
N GLY A 105 -34.55 -2.90 3.31
CA GLY A 105 -34.55 -4.37 3.24
C GLY A 105 -33.96 -5.10 4.45
N LEU A 106 -33.49 -4.41 5.50
CA LEU A 106 -32.96 -5.05 6.71
C LEU A 106 -34.05 -5.09 7.79
N PRO A 107 -34.49 -6.29 8.26
CA PRO A 107 -35.44 -6.38 9.36
C PRO A 107 -34.81 -5.79 10.63
N ARG A 108 -35.56 -4.93 11.31
CA ARG A 108 -35.21 -4.43 12.64
C ARG A 108 -35.44 -5.50 13.70
#